data_AF-A0A4Q0P6L0-F1
#
_entry.id   AF-A0A4Q0P6L0-F1
#
_cell.length_a   1.000
_cell.length_b   1.000
_cell.length_c   1.000
_cell.angle_alpha   90.00
_cell.angle_beta   90.00
_cell.angle_gamma   90.00
#
_symmetry.space_group_name_H-M   'P 1'
#
loop_
_entity.id
_entity.type
_entity.pdbx_description
1 polymer ?
#
loop_
_entity_poly.entity_id
_entity_poly.type
_entity_poly.pdbx_seq_one_letter_code
_entity_poly.pdbx_strand_id
1 'polypeptide(L)'
;MTKREDVQWGESLAIALNAANSTFYYTNAVPQHKDLNRFIWRSLEDYILHTETKQNELRICVFTGPVLSSLNPYFITPIGGNQIQIPSLFWKVVVFQKEDGKIYRVGFMMSQNKLLQENHIIEELELGEELFLQFKDADTYQVNISLIEELTGLEIPKAIDSYQDKRTTRLILEEIDIDPDLENYGFDSLGYDILNIKL
;
A
#
# COMPACT_ATOMS: atom_id res chain seq x y z
N MET A 1 -3.19 9.48 -3.01
CA MET A 1 -3.37 8.02 -2.89
C MET A 1 -2.69 7.36 -4.06
N THR A 2 -3.05 7.72 -5.29
CA THR A 2 -2.24 7.48 -6.49
C THR A 2 -1.01 8.39 -6.46
N LYS A 3 0.19 7.84 -6.75
CA LYS A 3 1.41 8.64 -6.83
C LYS A 3 1.48 9.37 -8.16
N ARG A 4 2.23 10.47 -8.17
CA ARG A 4 2.36 11.33 -9.36
C ARG A 4 3.04 10.58 -10.50
N GLU A 5 4.06 9.79 -10.17
CA GLU A 5 4.91 9.07 -11.10
C GLU A 5 4.15 7.93 -11.80
N ASP A 6 3.20 7.29 -11.10
CA ASP A 6 2.43 6.14 -11.61
C ASP A 6 1.55 6.50 -12.83
N VAL A 7 1.23 7.78 -13.02
CA VAL A 7 0.32 8.25 -14.08
C VAL A 7 1.02 9.13 -15.12
N GLN A 8 2.34 9.28 -15.04
CA GLN A 8 3.15 10.15 -15.92
C GLN A 8 3.42 9.55 -17.32
N TRP A 9 2.39 9.00 -17.95
CA TRP A 9 2.47 8.39 -19.28
C TRP A 9 1.37 8.92 -20.20
N GLY A 10 1.56 8.77 -21.51
CA GLY A 10 0.61 9.21 -22.54
C GLY A 10 1.29 9.56 -23.86
N GLU A 11 0.48 9.76 -24.92
CA GLU A 11 0.96 9.99 -26.29
C GLU A 11 1.70 11.33 -26.48
N SER A 12 1.55 12.27 -25.54
CA SER A 12 2.25 13.55 -25.55
C SER A 12 2.67 13.98 -24.15
N LEU A 13 3.70 14.83 -24.08
CA LEU A 13 4.13 15.46 -22.84
C LEU A 13 2.98 16.20 -22.14
N ALA A 14 2.10 16.85 -22.90
CA ALA A 14 0.95 17.56 -22.35
C ALA A 14 -0.03 16.61 -21.62
N ILE A 15 -0.29 15.43 -22.20
CA ILE A 15 -1.15 14.40 -21.57
C ILE A 15 -0.50 13.88 -20.29
N ALA A 16 0.79 13.50 -20.35
CA ALA A 16 1.51 12.99 -19.19
C ALA A 16 1.58 14.01 -18.03
N LEU A 17 1.80 15.30 -18.34
CA LEU A 17 1.78 16.38 -17.35
C LEU A 17 0.38 16.60 -16.76
N ASN A 18 -0.66 16.55 -17.57
CA ASN A 18 -2.03 16.69 -17.10
C ASN A 18 -2.41 15.53 -16.16
N ALA A 19 -2.04 14.30 -16.52
CA ALA A 19 -2.24 13.12 -15.67
C ALA A 19 -1.50 13.28 -14.33
N ALA A 20 -0.23 13.70 -14.35
CA ALA A 20 0.53 14.00 -13.14
C ALA A 20 -0.16 15.04 -12.25
N ASN A 21 -0.64 16.14 -12.84
CA ASN A 21 -1.34 17.20 -12.12
C ASN A 21 -2.66 16.71 -11.50
N SER A 22 -3.35 15.77 -12.14
CA SER A 22 -4.59 15.21 -11.62
C SER A 22 -4.43 14.48 -10.28
N THR A 23 -3.21 14.05 -9.95
CA THR A 23 -2.94 13.41 -8.65
C THR A 23 -2.95 14.39 -7.47
N PHE A 24 -2.90 15.71 -7.73
CA PHE A 24 -2.91 16.75 -6.69
C PHE A 24 -4.31 17.23 -6.28
N TYR A 25 -5.38 16.66 -6.83
CA TYR A 25 -6.74 16.96 -6.37
C TYR A 25 -7.01 16.34 -4.99
N TYR A 26 -7.76 17.05 -4.14
CA TYR A 26 -8.14 16.57 -2.80
C TYR A 26 -8.93 15.26 -2.81
N THR A 27 -9.63 14.94 -3.91
CA THR A 27 -10.32 13.65 -4.09
C THR A 27 -9.37 12.46 -4.17
N ASN A 28 -8.08 12.69 -4.49
CA ASN A 28 -7.02 11.69 -4.40
C ASN A 28 -6.28 11.74 -3.05
N ALA A 29 -6.62 12.65 -2.13
CA ALA A 29 -5.92 12.85 -0.87
C ALA A 29 -6.68 12.27 0.31
N VAL A 30 -5.93 11.75 1.28
CA VAL A 30 -6.43 11.28 2.57
C VAL A 30 -5.35 11.55 3.61
N PRO A 31 -5.69 11.92 4.86
CA PRO A 31 -4.68 12.15 5.89
C PRO A 31 -3.85 10.88 6.13
N GLN A 32 -2.56 10.97 5.84
CA GLN A 32 -1.61 9.87 5.95
C GLN A 32 -0.36 10.36 6.68
N HIS A 33 0.09 9.61 7.68
CA HIS A 33 1.33 9.87 8.37
C HIS A 33 2.49 9.76 7.37
N LYS A 34 3.44 10.68 7.48
CA LYS A 34 4.60 10.80 6.55
C LYS A 34 5.45 9.53 6.43
N ASP A 35 5.35 8.64 7.42
CA ASP A 35 6.15 7.42 7.54
C ASP A 35 5.38 6.15 7.13
N LEU A 36 4.08 6.25 6.80
CA LEU A 36 3.25 5.07 6.47
C LEU A 36 3.59 4.43 5.11
N ASN A 37 4.16 5.18 4.16
CA ASN A 37 4.04 4.80 2.73
C ASN A 37 5.22 5.22 1.82
N ARG A 38 6.45 5.28 2.34
CA ARG A 38 7.59 5.64 1.48
C ARG A 38 8.10 4.47 0.63
N PHE A 39 8.11 3.24 1.14
CA PHE A 39 8.99 2.19 0.58
C PHE A 39 8.27 1.01 -0.10
N ILE A 40 7.08 0.62 0.35
CA ILE A 40 6.42 -0.64 -0.07
C ILE A 40 6.16 -0.71 -1.58
N TRP A 41 5.76 0.41 -2.21
CA TRP A 41 5.37 0.38 -3.62
C TRP A 41 6.54 0.08 -4.55
N ARG A 42 7.68 0.73 -4.33
CA ARG A 42 8.88 0.54 -5.16
C ARG A 42 9.41 -0.89 -4.97
N SER A 43 9.53 -1.33 -3.72
CA SER A 43 9.99 -2.68 -3.39
C SER A 43 9.05 -3.78 -3.93
N LEU A 44 7.74 -3.53 -3.99
CA LEU A 44 6.77 -4.49 -4.53
C LEU A 44 6.80 -4.55 -6.05
N GLU A 45 6.90 -3.41 -6.74
CA GLU A 45 7.05 -3.34 -8.19
C GLU A 45 8.30 -4.10 -8.63
N ASP A 46 9.43 -3.80 -7.99
CA ASP A 46 10.70 -4.47 -8.26
C ASP A 46 10.61 -5.97 -7.94
N TYR A 47 9.99 -6.37 -6.83
CA TYR A 47 9.82 -7.79 -6.50
C TYR A 47 8.98 -8.57 -7.53
N ILE A 48 7.85 -8.01 -7.98
CA ILE A 48 7.00 -8.66 -9.00
C ILE A 48 7.75 -8.73 -10.33
N LEU A 49 8.49 -7.67 -10.70
CA LEU A 49 9.32 -7.64 -11.91
C LEU A 49 10.44 -8.70 -11.86
N HIS A 50 11.16 -8.79 -10.74
CA HIS A 50 12.30 -9.71 -10.58
C HIS A 50 11.89 -11.19 -10.43
N THR A 51 10.72 -11.47 -9.85
CA THR A 51 10.35 -12.84 -9.48
C THR A 51 9.46 -13.53 -10.51
N GLU A 52 8.60 -12.80 -11.23
CA GLU A 52 7.44 -13.41 -11.91
C GLU A 52 7.25 -12.99 -13.38
N THR A 53 8.18 -12.24 -13.98
CA THR A 53 8.00 -11.71 -15.35
C THR A 53 9.23 -11.84 -16.24
N LYS A 54 9.01 -12.16 -17.53
CA LYS A 54 10.03 -11.96 -18.57
C LYS A 54 10.42 -10.48 -18.62
N GLN A 55 11.72 -10.24 -18.68
CA GLN A 55 12.36 -8.94 -18.91
C GLN A 55 11.64 -8.09 -19.98
N ASN A 56 10.60 -7.30 -19.65
CA ASN A 56 10.47 -5.89 -20.09
C ASN A 56 9.06 -5.28 -20.15
N GLU A 57 7.93 -5.95 -19.88
CA GLU A 57 6.62 -5.25 -19.99
C GLU A 57 5.56 -5.73 -18.99
N LEU A 58 5.85 -5.67 -17.69
CA LEU A 58 4.82 -5.94 -16.69
C LEU A 58 3.77 -4.82 -16.69
N ARG A 59 2.54 -5.18 -17.02
CA ARG A 59 1.37 -4.31 -16.84
C ARG A 59 0.69 -4.66 -15.54
N ILE A 60 0.62 -3.69 -14.64
CA ILE A 60 -0.07 -3.82 -13.36
C ILE A 60 -1.26 -2.87 -13.27
N CYS A 61 -2.28 -3.28 -12.54
CA CYS A 61 -3.38 -2.44 -12.10
C CYS A 61 -3.37 -2.41 -10.58
N VAL A 62 -3.51 -1.21 -10.01
CA VAL A 62 -3.46 -1.00 -8.57
C VAL A 62 -4.75 -0.38 -8.10
N PHE A 63 -5.39 -1.05 -7.17
CA PHE A 63 -6.52 -0.52 -6.41
C PHE A 63 -6.01 -0.16 -5.02
N THR A 64 -6.38 1.01 -4.52
CA THR A 64 -5.89 1.52 -3.24
C THR A 64 -6.93 2.41 -2.59
N GLY A 65 -7.00 2.36 -1.27
CA GLY A 65 -7.95 3.18 -0.52
C GLY A 65 -7.73 3.11 0.99
N PRO A 66 -8.34 4.02 1.75
CA PRO A 66 -8.53 3.82 3.17
C PRO A 66 -9.62 2.76 3.44
N VAL A 67 -9.61 2.19 4.64
CA VAL A 67 -10.79 1.54 5.21
C VAL A 67 -11.62 2.59 5.93
N LEU A 68 -12.84 2.83 5.45
CA LEU A 68 -13.77 3.75 6.08
C LEU A 68 -14.65 2.99 7.08
N SER A 69 -14.25 3.05 8.34
CA SER A 69 -14.94 2.41 9.48
C SER A 69 -15.38 3.46 10.49
N SER A 70 -16.47 3.18 11.21
CA SER A 70 -16.88 3.95 12.39
C SER A 70 -15.88 3.82 13.55
N LEU A 71 -15.03 2.80 13.52
CA LEU A 71 -13.94 2.58 14.47
C LEU A 71 -12.71 3.45 14.18
N ASN A 72 -12.72 4.21 13.08
CA ASN A 72 -11.62 5.13 12.81
C ASN A 72 -11.52 6.16 13.95
N PRO A 73 -10.30 6.40 14.46
CA PRO A 73 -10.09 7.33 15.55
C PRO A 73 -10.46 8.75 15.15
N TYR A 74 -10.90 9.52 16.13
CA TYR A 74 -11.09 10.96 15.96
C TYR A 74 -9.75 11.69 16.08
N PHE A 75 -9.55 12.68 15.21
CA PHE A 75 -8.49 13.65 15.35
C PHE A 75 -8.68 14.43 16.65
N ILE A 76 -7.63 14.55 17.47
CA ILE A 76 -7.75 15.22 18.78
C ILE A 76 -8.15 16.69 18.68
N THR A 77 -7.88 17.34 17.54
CA THR A 77 -8.16 18.77 17.34
C THR A 77 -9.42 18.95 16.47
N PRO A 78 -10.49 19.55 17.00
CA PRO A 78 -11.68 19.85 16.20
C PRO A 78 -11.37 20.83 15.06
N ILE A 79 -11.94 20.59 13.89
CA ILE A 79 -11.82 21.49 12.72
C ILE A 79 -13.14 22.19 12.51
N GLY A 80 -13.17 23.52 12.69
CA GLY A 80 -14.39 24.31 12.58
C GLY A 80 -15.48 23.90 13.58
N GLY A 81 -15.09 23.39 14.75
CA GLY A 81 -16.00 22.88 15.78
C GLY A 81 -16.46 21.43 15.57
N ASN A 82 -16.02 20.76 14.51
CA ASN A 82 -16.41 19.38 14.22
C ASN A 82 -15.28 18.41 14.58
N GLN A 83 -15.67 17.27 15.15
CA GLN A 83 -14.80 16.11 15.30
C GLN A 83 -14.65 15.40 13.95
N ILE A 84 -13.42 15.09 13.57
CA ILE A 84 -13.11 14.49 12.26
C ILE A 84 -12.47 13.13 12.49
N GLN A 85 -13.00 12.09 11.85
CA GLN A 85 -12.37 10.77 11.85
C GLN A 85 -11.20 10.73 10.87
N ILE A 86 -10.09 10.14 11.30
CA ILE A 86 -8.91 9.92 10.46
C ILE A 86 -8.85 8.43 10.13
N PRO A 87 -8.83 8.05 8.84
CA PRO A 87 -8.63 6.66 8.45
C PRO A 87 -7.33 6.12 9.02
N SER A 88 -7.36 5.04 9.78
CA SER A 88 -6.14 4.45 10.34
C SER A 88 -5.61 3.25 9.57
N LEU A 89 -6.46 2.62 8.75
CA LEU A 89 -6.09 1.52 7.87
C LEU A 89 -6.23 1.92 6.41
N PHE A 90 -5.32 1.36 5.61
CA PHE A 90 -5.28 1.48 4.17
C PHE A 90 -5.09 0.11 3.56
N TRP A 91 -5.61 -0.06 2.36
CA TRP A 91 -5.49 -1.29 1.61
C TRP A 91 -4.92 -1.02 0.22
N LYS A 92 -4.23 -2.02 -0.32
CA LYS A 92 -3.80 -2.05 -1.72
C LYS A 92 -4.09 -3.43 -2.29
N VAL A 93 -4.60 -3.49 -3.51
CA VAL A 93 -4.66 -4.70 -4.32
C VAL A 93 -3.88 -4.46 -5.60
N VAL A 94 -2.90 -5.30 -5.86
CA VAL A 94 -2.14 -5.29 -7.11
C VAL A 94 -2.61 -6.45 -7.98
N VAL A 95 -2.97 -6.14 -9.21
CA VAL A 95 -3.43 -7.10 -10.22
C VAL A 95 -2.43 -7.08 -11.37
N PHE A 96 -1.97 -8.26 -11.79
CA PHE A 96 -0.92 -8.39 -12.79
C PHE A 96 -1.09 -9.68 -13.60
N GLN A 97 -0.49 -9.74 -14.79
CA GLN A 97 -0.47 -10.93 -15.62
C GLN A 97 0.87 -11.66 -15.47
N LYS A 98 0.84 -12.97 -15.22
CA LYS A 98 2.04 -13.83 -15.19
C LYS A 98 2.35 -14.39 -16.58
N GLU A 99 3.52 -15.03 -16.74
CA GLU A 99 3.96 -15.65 -18.00
C GLU A 99 2.99 -16.71 -18.56
N ASP A 100 2.19 -17.35 -17.69
CA ASP A 100 1.16 -18.31 -18.11
C ASP A 100 -0.06 -17.65 -18.77
N GLY A 101 -0.04 -16.32 -18.92
CA GLY A 101 -1.09 -15.51 -19.53
C GLY A 101 -2.29 -15.26 -18.61
N LYS A 102 -2.30 -15.79 -17.38
CA LYS A 102 -3.40 -15.60 -16.43
C LYS A 102 -3.18 -14.36 -15.57
N ILE A 103 -4.29 -13.84 -15.06
CA ILE A 103 -4.31 -12.66 -14.20
C ILE A 103 -4.32 -13.11 -12.74
N TYR A 104 -3.38 -12.56 -11.97
CA TYR A 104 -3.21 -12.78 -10.55
C TYR A 104 -3.47 -11.49 -9.78
N ARG A 105 -3.79 -11.63 -8.50
CA ARG A 105 -3.95 -10.51 -7.58
C ARG A 105 -3.38 -10.80 -6.20
N VAL A 106 -2.88 -9.76 -5.54
CA VAL A 106 -2.34 -9.82 -4.19
C VAL A 106 -2.81 -8.61 -3.38
N GLY A 107 -3.15 -8.85 -2.11
CA GLY A 107 -3.71 -7.85 -1.20
C GLY A 107 -2.75 -7.46 -0.08
N PHE A 108 -2.78 -6.18 0.28
CA PHE A 108 -2.02 -5.61 1.39
C PHE A 108 -2.90 -4.72 2.26
N MET A 109 -2.61 -4.74 3.56
CA MET A 109 -3.16 -3.84 4.56
C MET A 109 -2.01 -3.06 5.21
N MET A 110 -2.19 -1.77 5.43
CA MET A 110 -1.22 -0.89 6.07
C MET A 110 -1.91 -0.12 7.19
N SER A 111 -1.30 -0.07 8.37
CA SER A 111 -1.83 0.66 9.51
C SER A 111 -0.94 1.82 9.91
N GLN A 112 -1.54 2.98 10.16
CA GLN A 112 -0.88 4.12 10.78
C GLN A 112 -1.29 4.35 12.23
N ASN A 113 -2.07 3.46 12.84
CA ASN A 113 -2.58 3.65 14.21
C ASN A 113 -1.48 4.04 15.20
N LYS A 114 -0.43 3.22 15.29
CA LYS A 114 0.71 3.47 16.19
C LYS A 114 1.39 4.81 15.93
N LEU A 115 1.62 5.18 14.67
CA LEU A 115 2.22 6.48 14.32
C LEU A 115 1.34 7.65 14.75
N LEU A 116 0.03 7.55 14.51
CA LEU A 116 -0.90 8.60 14.91
C LEU A 116 -0.96 8.76 16.44
N GLN A 117 -0.87 7.66 17.20
CA GLN A 117 -0.83 7.67 18.67
C GLN A 117 0.47 8.27 19.21
N GLU A 118 1.61 7.80 18.72
CA GLU A 118 2.94 8.28 19.12
C GLU A 118 3.12 9.78 18.86
N ASN A 119 2.52 10.29 17.78
CA ASN A 119 2.55 11.72 17.45
C ASN A 119 1.41 12.52 18.08
N HIS A 120 0.61 11.93 18.97
CA HIS A 120 -0.54 12.56 19.63
C HIS A 120 -1.53 13.21 18.65
N ILE A 121 -1.76 12.56 17.50
CA ILE A 121 -2.75 12.98 16.51
C ILE A 121 -4.13 12.41 16.87
N ILE A 122 -4.16 11.23 17.48
CA ILE A 122 -5.37 10.54 17.94
C ILE A 122 -5.21 10.11 19.39
N GLU A 123 -6.33 9.85 20.07
CA GLU A 123 -6.31 9.17 21.37
C GLU A 123 -5.95 7.69 21.23
N GLU A 124 -5.50 7.08 22.33
CA GLU A 124 -5.26 5.64 22.38
C GLU A 124 -6.59 4.90 22.17
N LEU A 125 -6.60 3.99 21.20
CA LEU A 125 -7.79 3.19 20.89
C LEU A 125 -7.85 2.02 21.87
N GLU A 126 -9.00 1.83 22.52
CA GLU A 126 -9.23 0.62 23.31
C GLU A 126 -9.16 -0.61 22.39
N LEU A 127 -8.41 -1.62 22.84
CA LEU A 127 -8.26 -2.86 22.10
C LEU A 127 -9.57 -3.64 22.11
N GLY A 128 -10.04 -4.03 20.92
CA GLY A 128 -11.17 -4.93 20.74
C GLY A 128 -10.81 -6.14 19.89
N GLU A 129 -11.74 -7.10 19.81
CA GLU A 129 -11.57 -8.34 19.01
C GLU A 129 -11.84 -8.14 17.51
N GLU A 130 -12.38 -6.98 17.14
CA GLU A 130 -12.76 -6.62 15.77
C GLU A 130 -11.53 -6.65 14.84
N LEU A 131 -11.69 -7.25 13.65
CA LEU A 131 -10.61 -7.42 12.65
C LEU A 131 -9.85 -6.12 12.35
N PHE A 132 -10.57 -5.00 12.32
CA PHE A 132 -10.01 -3.66 12.13
C PHE A 132 -8.96 -3.30 13.21
N LEU A 133 -9.19 -3.71 14.47
CA LEU A 133 -8.32 -3.40 15.60
C LEU A 133 -7.11 -4.35 15.72
N GLN A 134 -7.01 -5.36 14.86
CA GLN A 134 -5.89 -6.30 14.86
C GLN A 134 -4.63 -5.73 14.18
N PHE A 135 -4.77 -4.67 13.36
CA PHE A 135 -3.66 -4.00 12.66
C PHE A 135 -3.13 -2.82 13.49
N LYS A 136 -2.34 -3.14 14.52
CA LYS A 136 -1.90 -2.16 15.52
C LYS A 136 -0.57 -1.50 15.16
N ASP A 137 0.33 -2.26 14.55
CA ASP A 137 1.67 -1.76 14.27
C ASP A 137 1.68 -0.82 13.06
N ALA A 138 2.74 -0.02 12.98
CA ALA A 138 3.00 0.89 11.86
C ALA A 138 3.56 0.13 10.64
N ASP A 139 2.87 -0.92 10.20
CA ASP A 139 3.42 -1.92 9.30
C ASP A 139 2.50 -2.25 8.13
N THR A 140 3.08 -2.98 7.17
CA THR A 140 2.38 -3.55 6.04
C THR A 140 2.21 -5.04 6.24
N TYR A 141 1.03 -5.53 5.92
CA TYR A 141 0.65 -6.92 6.05
C TYR A 141 0.17 -7.43 4.70
N GLN A 142 0.64 -8.60 4.29
CA GLN A 142 0.05 -9.34 3.19
C GLN A 142 -1.20 -10.06 3.71
N VAL A 143 -2.31 -9.89 2.99
CA VAL A 143 -3.62 -10.39 3.40
C VAL A 143 -4.36 -11.05 2.24
N ASN A 144 -5.36 -11.87 2.58
CA ASN A 144 -6.31 -12.36 1.58
C ASN A 144 -7.17 -11.22 1.05
N ILE A 145 -7.53 -11.29 -0.23
CA ILE A 145 -8.45 -10.31 -0.84
C ILE A 145 -9.79 -10.29 -0.12
N SER A 146 -10.28 -11.46 0.34
CA SER A 146 -11.53 -11.57 1.09
C SER A 146 -11.56 -10.72 2.37
N LEU A 147 -10.40 -10.52 3.03
CA LEU A 147 -10.32 -9.67 4.21
C LEU A 147 -10.44 -8.19 3.86
N ILE A 148 -9.87 -7.77 2.73
CA ILE A 148 -10.04 -6.40 2.21
C ILE A 148 -11.51 -6.16 1.84
N GLU A 149 -12.14 -7.11 1.16
CA GLU A 149 -13.56 -7.04 0.79
C GLU A 149 -14.46 -6.97 2.05
N GLU A 150 -14.17 -7.77 3.07
CA GLU A 150 -14.90 -7.74 4.35
C GLU A 150 -14.77 -6.40 5.09
N LEU A 151 -13.54 -5.86 5.19
CA LEU A 151 -13.29 -4.60 5.90
C LEU A 151 -13.80 -3.36 5.15
N THR A 152 -13.79 -3.39 3.82
CA THR A 152 -14.14 -2.23 2.99
C THR A 152 -15.57 -2.26 2.48
N GLY A 153 -16.21 -3.43 2.44
CA GLY A 153 -17.50 -3.64 1.77
C GLY A 153 -17.42 -3.54 0.24
N LEU A 154 -16.22 -3.50 -0.34
CA LEU A 154 -16.00 -3.46 -1.79
C LEU A 154 -15.92 -4.86 -2.37
N GLU A 155 -16.31 -5.01 -3.65
CA GLU A 155 -16.03 -6.21 -4.43
C GLU A 155 -14.82 -5.94 -5.33
N ILE A 156 -13.75 -6.71 -5.15
CA ILE A 156 -12.52 -6.58 -5.93
C ILE A 156 -12.62 -7.47 -7.18
N PRO A 157 -12.26 -6.99 -8.38
CA PRO A 157 -12.32 -7.77 -9.61
C PRO A 157 -11.69 -9.16 -9.46
N LYS A 158 -12.38 -10.18 -9.97
CA LYS A 158 -11.95 -11.58 -9.85
C LYS A 158 -10.67 -11.83 -10.64
N ALA A 159 -9.68 -12.42 -9.98
CA ALA A 159 -8.43 -12.91 -10.54
C ALA A 159 -7.92 -14.06 -9.65
N ILE A 160 -6.80 -14.69 -10.01
CA ILE A 160 -6.20 -15.76 -9.21
C ILE A 160 -5.53 -15.14 -7.97
N ASP A 161 -5.94 -15.56 -6.77
CA ASP A 161 -5.31 -15.09 -5.55
C ASP A 161 -3.91 -15.71 -5.43
N SER A 162 -2.88 -14.86 -5.51
CA SER A 162 -1.48 -15.25 -5.31
C SER A 162 -1.17 -15.61 -3.85
N TYR A 163 -2.00 -15.13 -2.92
CA TYR A 163 -1.85 -15.40 -1.49
C TYR A 163 -3.15 -15.98 -0.92
N GLN A 164 -3.05 -17.15 -0.32
CA GLN A 164 -4.11 -17.78 0.45
C GLN A 164 -3.52 -18.31 1.76
N ASP A 165 -3.53 -17.50 2.80
CA ASP A 165 -3.22 -17.95 4.16
C ASP A 165 -4.25 -17.34 5.11
N LYS A 166 -4.79 -18.15 6.02
CA LYS A 166 -5.74 -17.67 7.02
C LYS A 166 -5.10 -16.74 8.04
N ARG A 167 -3.76 -16.71 8.12
CA ARG A 167 -3.01 -15.82 8.98
C ARG A 167 -2.66 -14.53 8.22
N THR A 168 -2.87 -13.40 8.89
CA THR A 168 -2.31 -12.12 8.47
C THR A 168 -0.80 -12.17 8.64
N THR A 169 -0.04 -12.14 7.53
CA THR A 169 1.43 -12.17 7.59
C THR A 169 1.94 -10.74 7.52
N ARG A 170 2.60 -10.28 8.59
CA ARG A 170 3.32 -9.01 8.58
C ARG A 170 4.49 -9.12 7.60
N LEU A 171 4.62 -8.15 6.70
CA LEU A 171 5.78 -8.03 5.85
C LEU A 171 6.92 -7.41 6.67
N ILE A 172 8.09 -8.02 6.58
CA ILE A 172 9.31 -7.48 7.20
C ILE A 172 10.12 -6.85 6.07
N LEU A 173 10.30 -5.54 6.15
CA LEU A 173 11.20 -4.80 5.27
C LEU A 173 12.58 -4.79 5.94
N GLU A 174 13.57 -5.42 5.34
CA GLU A 174 14.97 -5.30 5.76
C GLU A 174 15.71 -4.36 4.82
N GLU A 175 16.44 -3.39 5.38
CA GLU A 175 17.33 -2.51 4.63
C GLU A 175 18.60 -3.28 4.26
N ILE A 176 18.94 -3.30 2.97
CA ILE A 176 20.20 -3.87 2.50
C ILE A 176 21.24 -2.75 2.58
N ASP A 177 22.23 -2.91 3.44
CA ASP A 177 23.34 -1.96 3.57
C ASP A 177 24.25 -2.11 2.33
N ILE A 178 24.14 -1.18 1.40
CA ILE A 178 24.96 -1.17 0.18
C ILE A 178 26.28 -0.51 0.52
N ASP A 179 27.37 -1.29 0.51
CA ASP A 179 28.73 -0.79 0.70
C ASP A 179 29.04 0.31 -0.34
N PRO A 180 29.30 1.56 0.07
CA PRO A 180 29.50 2.68 -0.85
C PRO A 180 30.73 2.55 -1.75
N ASP A 181 31.66 1.63 -1.47
CA ASP A 181 32.82 1.37 -2.32
C ASP A 181 32.53 0.41 -3.51
N LEU A 182 31.30 -0.10 -3.63
CA LEU A 182 30.85 -1.02 -4.69
C LEU A 182 29.96 -0.36 -5.76
N GLU A 183 30.16 0.92 -6.09
CA GLU A 183 29.36 1.69 -7.07
C GLU A 183 29.40 1.20 -8.54
N ASN A 184 30.05 0.07 -8.85
CA ASN A 184 30.38 -0.30 -10.23
C ASN A 184 29.73 -1.59 -10.77
N TYR A 185 28.59 -2.01 -10.23
CA TYR A 185 27.71 -2.97 -10.92
C TYR A 185 26.34 -2.35 -11.15
N GLY A 186 25.89 -2.39 -12.42
CA GLY A 186 24.78 -1.59 -12.92
C GLY A 186 23.47 -1.81 -12.19
N PHE A 187 22.75 -0.70 -11.96
CA PHE A 187 21.30 -0.53 -11.80
C PHE A 187 20.43 -1.52 -10.98
N ASP A 188 20.95 -2.56 -10.33
CA ASP A 188 20.13 -3.68 -9.81
C ASP A 188 20.35 -4.05 -8.32
N SER A 189 20.95 -3.19 -7.47
CA SER A 189 20.98 -3.47 -6.02
C SER A 189 19.97 -2.61 -5.26
N LEU A 190 18.86 -3.24 -4.85
CA LEU A 190 17.81 -2.68 -3.99
C LEU A 190 18.38 -2.20 -2.65
N GLY A 191 17.81 -1.12 -2.11
CA GLY A 191 18.07 -0.70 -0.72
C GLY A 191 17.24 -1.46 0.32
N TYR A 192 16.26 -2.27 -0.09
CA TYR A 192 15.37 -3.02 0.82
C TYR A 192 14.84 -4.33 0.23
N ASP A 193 14.74 -5.37 1.06
CA ASP A 193 14.12 -6.67 0.76
C ASP A 193 12.80 -6.87 1.53
N ILE A 194 11.81 -7.53 0.90
CA ILE A 194 10.56 -7.92 1.56
C ILE A 194 10.66 -9.38 2.03
N LEU A 195 11.12 -9.58 3.25
CA LEU A 195 11.15 -10.90 3.86
C LEU A 195 9.71 -11.34 4.17
N ASN A 196 9.31 -12.48 3.59
CA ASN A 196 8.03 -13.19 3.78
C ASN A 196 6.86 -12.84 2.84
N ILE A 197 7.09 -12.12 1.73
CA ILE A 197 6.07 -12.06 0.67
C ILE A 197 5.91 -13.44 0.00
N LYS A 198 4.66 -13.87 -0.23
CA LYS A 198 4.33 -15.12 -0.95
C LYS A 198 3.39 -14.80 -2.12
N LEU A 199 3.79 -15.10 -3.37
CA LEU A 199 3.02 -14.82 -4.59
C LEU A 199 2.54 -16.08 -5.35
#